data_AF-A0A2N0B8I3-F1
#
_entry.id   AF-A0A2N0B8I3-F1
#
_cell.length_a   1.000
_cell.length_b   1.000
_cell.length_c   1.000
_cell.angle_alpha   90.00
_cell.angle_beta   90.00
_cell.angle_gamma   90.00
#
_symmetry.space_group_name_H-M   'P 1'
#
loop_
_entity.id
_entity.type
_entity.pdbx_description
1 polymer ?
#
loop_
_entity_poly.entity_id
_entity_poly.type
_entity_poly.pdbx_seq_one_letter_code
_entity_poly.pdbx_strand_id
1 'polypeptide(L)' 'MKERQMYIHMTPRGYQKAKFLDALGRSSSIEETNELGEKPTLWLGLDNGDRIRIDREIAKLAASILTQFAETGKIAA' A
#
# COMPACT_ATOMS: atom_id res chain seq x y z
N MET A 1 2.46 -23.56 1.17
CA MET A 1 1.84 -22.21 1.19
C MET A 1 2.43 -21.44 0.03
N LYS A 2 1.64 -20.81 -0.85
CA LYS A 2 2.21 -19.91 -1.88
C LYS A 2 2.90 -18.76 -1.16
N GLU A 3 4.13 -18.45 -1.52
CA GLU A 3 4.85 -17.28 -1.00
C GLU A 3 3.97 -16.04 -1.21
N ARG A 4 3.80 -15.22 -0.17
CA ARG A 4 3.14 -13.92 -0.28
C ARG A 4 4.11 -12.97 -0.99
N GLN A 5 4.16 -13.05 -2.31
CA GLN A 5 4.99 -12.16 -3.12
C GLN A 5 4.21 -10.90 -3.47
N MET A 6 4.86 -9.75 -3.30
CA MET A 6 4.42 -8.49 -3.86
C MET A 6 5.05 -8.32 -5.24
N TYR A 7 4.27 -7.95 -6.25
CA TYR A 7 4.78 -7.68 -7.59
C TYR A 7 4.47 -6.25 -8.03
N ILE A 8 5.45 -5.59 -8.65
CA ILE A 8 5.33 -4.22 -9.16
C ILE A 8 5.14 -4.28 -10.67
N HIS A 9 4.17 -3.53 -11.18
CA HIS A 9 3.93 -3.35 -12.60
C HIS A 9 3.45 -1.93 -12.90
N MET A 10 3.50 -1.54 -14.17
CA MET A 10 2.95 -0.28 -14.63
C MET A 10 1.48 -0.45 -15.00
N THR A 11 0.63 0.46 -14.55
CA THR A 11 -0.78 0.50 -14.94
C THR A 11 -0.94 1.04 -16.37
N PRO A 12 -2.08 0.81 -17.05
CA PRO A 12 -2.35 1.42 -18.35
C PRO A 12 -2.33 2.96 -18.36
N ARG A 13 -2.40 3.58 -17.17
CA ARG A 13 -2.33 5.04 -17.00
C ARG A 13 -0.91 5.55 -16.73
N GLY A 14 0.10 4.67 -16.74
CA GLY A 14 1.50 5.02 -16.53
C GLY A 14 1.94 5.09 -15.06
N TYR A 15 1.08 4.79 -14.10
CA TYR A 15 1.43 4.76 -12.68
C TYR A 15 2.04 3.43 -12.26
N GLN A 16 3.00 3.43 -11.33
CA GLN A 16 3.49 2.21 -10.72
C GLN A 16 2.48 1.65 -9.71
N LYS A 17 2.30 0.33 -9.73
CA LYS A 17 1.37 -0.38 -8.84
C LYS A 17 2.01 -1.65 -8.29
N ALA A 18 2.15 -1.69 -6.96
CA ALA A 18 2.53 -2.87 -6.21
C ALA A 18 1.28 -3.65 -5.78
N LYS A 19 1.17 -4.90 -6.22
CA LYS A 19 0.04 -5.81 -5.96
C LYS A 19 0.44 -6.89 -4.98
N PHE A 20 -0.48 -7.25 -4.09
CA PHE A 20 -0.29 -8.31 -3.10
C PHE A 20 -1.63 -8.90 -2.64
N LEU A 21 -1.57 -10.02 -1.91
CA LEU A 21 -2.73 -10.59 -1.22
C LEU A 21 -2.67 -10.21 0.26
N ASP A 22 -3.79 -9.75 0.82
CA ASP A 22 -3.88 -9.47 2.25
C ASP A 22 -3.94 -10.74 3.10
N ALA A 23 -4.11 -10.59 4.43
CA ALA A 23 -4.17 -11.73 5.35
C ALA A 23 -5.33 -12.70 5.07
N LEU A 24 -6.41 -12.24 4.42
CA LEU A 24 -7.58 -13.03 4.02
C LEU A 24 -7.49 -13.52 2.57
N GLY A 25 -6.36 -13.28 1.89
CA GLY A 25 -6.17 -13.68 0.49
C GLY A 25 -6.86 -12.77 -0.53
N ARG A 26 -7.25 -11.55 -0.15
CA ARG A 26 -7.92 -10.59 -1.04
C ARG A 26 -6.89 -9.75 -1.79
N SER A 27 -7.17 -9.46 -3.07
CA SER A 27 -6.31 -8.63 -3.92
C SER A 27 -6.27 -7.19 -3.42
N SER A 28 -5.07 -6.74 -3.08
CA SER A 28 -4.80 -5.40 -2.55
C SER A 28 -3.63 -4.77 -3.30
N SER A 29 -3.52 -3.44 -3.22
CA SER A 29 -2.42 -2.75 -3.86
C SER A 29 -2.02 -1.43 -3.19
N ILE A 30 -0.77 -1.06 -3.42
CA ILE A 30 -0.23 0.29 -3.28
C ILE A 30 -0.01 0.82 -4.70
N GLU A 31 -0.64 1.93 -5.05
CA GLU A 31 -0.66 2.44 -6.42
C GLU A 31 -0.36 3.93 -6.42
N GLU A 32 0.61 4.35 -7.23
CA GLU A 32 0.82 5.75 -7.56
C GLU A 32 -0.44 6.33 -8.20
N THR A 33 -0.72 7.58 -7.88
CA THR A 33 -1.89 8.24 -8.46
C THR A 33 -1.57 9.70 -8.71
N ASN A 34 -2.54 10.43 -9.23
CA ASN A 34 -2.41 11.86 -9.43
C ASN A 34 -2.09 12.57 -8.10
N GLU A 35 -1.62 13.80 -8.19
CA GLU A 35 -1.44 14.63 -7.02
C GLU A 35 -2.82 15.07 -6.46
N LEU A 36 -2.86 15.40 -5.17
CA LEU A 36 -4.00 16.08 -4.54
C LEU A 36 -3.56 17.50 -4.21
N GLY A 37 -3.88 18.45 -5.09
CA GLY A 37 -3.19 19.74 -5.11
C GLY A 37 -1.75 19.54 -5.55
N GLU A 38 -0.79 20.07 -4.79
CA GLU A 38 0.66 19.91 -5.03
C GLU A 38 1.27 18.70 -4.28
N LYS A 39 0.42 17.89 -3.62
CA LYS A 39 0.90 16.76 -2.81
C LYS A 39 0.91 15.48 -3.64
N PRO A 40 2.06 14.80 -3.79
CA PRO A 40 2.07 13.44 -4.33
C PRO A 40 1.36 12.49 -3.37
N THR A 41 0.53 11.61 -3.94
CA THR A 41 -0.30 10.68 -3.17
C THR A 41 -0.28 9.28 -3.75
N LEU A 42 -0.62 8.31 -2.92
CA LEU A 42 -0.81 6.90 -3.30
C LEU A 42 -2.21 6.44 -2.89
N TRP A 43 -2.78 5.50 -3.64
CA TRP A 43 -3.89 4.69 -3.17
C TRP A 43 -3.37 3.42 -2.49
N LEU A 44 -3.90 3.11 -1.30
CA LEU A 44 -3.62 1.88 -0.56
C LEU A 44 -4.93 1.20 -0.19
N GLY A 45 -5.06 -0.11 -0.46
CA GLY A 45 -6.21 -0.90 0.00
C GLY A 45 -6.64 -1.98 -0.98
N LEU A 46 -7.91 -2.40 -0.86
CA LEU A 46 -8.51 -3.44 -1.70
C LEU A 46 -8.68 -2.94 -3.13
N ASP A 47 -8.35 -3.78 -4.12
CA ASP A 47 -8.54 -3.38 -5.52
C ASP A 47 -10.02 -3.26 -5.93
N ASN A 48 -10.90 -3.98 -5.23
CA ASN A 48 -12.32 -4.07 -5.51
C ASN A 48 -13.19 -3.52 -4.38
N GLY A 49 -12.63 -2.69 -3.50
CA GLY A 49 -13.33 -2.14 -2.35
C GLY A 49 -12.76 -0.79 -1.94
N ASP A 50 -12.92 -0.46 -0.67
CA ASP A 50 -12.45 0.81 -0.14
C ASP A 50 -10.93 0.90 -0.16
N ARG A 51 -10.46 2.04 -0.64
CA ARG A 51 -9.05 2.42 -0.67
C ARG A 51 -8.90 3.75 0.02
N ILE A 52 -7.78 3.90 0.72
CA ILE A 52 -7.39 5.17 1.30
C ILE A 52 -6.36 5.85 0.41
N ARG A 53 -6.43 7.17 0.35
CA ARG A 53 -5.42 7.99 -0.31
C ARG A 53 -4.52 8.58 0.76
N ILE A 54 -3.22 8.37 0.62
CA ILE A 54 -2.22 8.86 1.58
C ILE A 54 -1.19 9.71 0.87
N ASP A 55 -0.71 10.75 1.55
CA ASP A 55 0.41 11.57 1.10
C ASP A 55 1.73 11.06 1.72
N ARG A 56 2.84 11.76 1.42
CA ARG A 56 4.18 11.38 1.89
C ARG A 56 4.33 11.43 3.42
N GLU A 57 3.63 12.33 4.10
CA GLU A 57 3.73 12.48 5.56
C GLU A 57 3.08 11.28 6.24
N ILE A 58 1.84 10.94 5.84
CA ILE A 58 1.13 9.77 6.36
C ILE A 58 1.85 8.48 5.97
N ALA A 59 2.38 8.37 4.74
CA ALA A 59 3.15 7.20 4.32
C ALA A 59 4.38 6.97 5.19
N LYS A 60 5.10 8.03 5.58
CA LYS A 60 6.27 7.93 6.48
C LYS A 60 5.88 7.43 7.87
N LEU A 61 4.78 7.95 8.43
CA LEU A 61 4.28 7.51 9.74
C LEU A 61 3.83 6.04 9.68
N ALA A 62 3.07 5.67 8.65
CA ALA A 62 2.60 4.31 8.44
C ALA A 62 3.78 3.33 8.26
N ALA A 63 4.82 3.70 7.50
CA ALA A 63 6.00 2.86 7.31
C ALA A 63 6.68 2.50 8.64
N SER A 64 6.83 3.47 9.54
CA SER A 64 7.40 3.21 10.89
C SER A 64 6.58 2.18 11.67
N ILE A 65 5.25 2.30 11.65
CA ILE A 65 4.35 1.37 12.34
C ILE A 65 4.39 -0.02 11.69
N LEU A 66 4.41 -0.08 10.36
CA LEU A 66 4.47 -1.33 9.61
C LEU A 66 5.79 -2.08 9.85
N THR A 67 6.92 -1.37 9.92
CA THR A 67 8.21 -1.97 10.30
C THR A 67 8.15 -2.57 11.69
N GLN A 68 7.64 -1.83 12.69
CA GLN A 68 7.49 -2.36 14.04
C GLN A 68 6.57 -3.59 14.09
N PHE A 69 5.44 -3.55 13.38
CA PHE A 69 4.53 -4.68 13.31
C PHE A 69 5.18 -5.90 12.63
N ALA A 70 5.97 -5.70 11.57
CA ALA A 70 6.67 -6.78 10.89
C ALA A 70 7.67 -7.51 11.81
N GLU A 71 8.29 -6.79 12.75
CA GLU A 71 9.26 -7.35 13.69
C GLU A 71 8.60 -7.96 14.94
N THR A 72 7.52 -7.36 15.43
CA THR A 72 6.97 -7.66 16.77
C THR A 72 5.57 -8.28 16.76
N GLY A 73 4.85 -8.17 15.65
CA GLY A 73 3.42 -8.51 15.57
C GLY A 73 2.49 -7.52 16.29
N LYS A 74 3.00 -6.36 16.76
CA LYS A 74 2.22 -5.32 17.45
C LYS A 74 2.50 -3.92 16.86
N ILE A 75 1.52 -3.02 16.97
CA ILE A 75 1.68 -1.61 16.53
C ILE A 75 2.29 -0.69 17.59
N ALA A 76 2.32 -1.15 18.84
CA ALA A 76 2.95 -0.51 19.99
C ALA A 76 3.39 -1.62 20.97
N ALA A 77 4.44 -1.38 21.74
CA ALA A 77 5.01 -2.36 22.68
C ALA A 77 4.04 -2.69 23.82
#